data_AF-A0A4U9RDJ2-F1
#
_entry.id   AF-A0A4U9RDJ2-F1
#
_cell.length_a   1.000
_cell.length_b   1.000
_cell.length_c   1.000
_cell.angle_alpha   90.00
_cell.angle_beta   90.00
_cell.angle_gamma   90.00
#
_symmetry.space_group_name_H-M   'P 1'
#
loop_
_entity.id
_entity.type
_entity.pdbx_description
1 polymer ?
#
loop_
_entity_poly.entity_id
_entity_poly.type
_entity_poly.pdbx_seq_one_letter_code
_entity_poly.pdbx_strand_id
1 'polypeptide(L)' 'MTWSEFCTLLAGIMPKTPLGEVVSIRSEEDKDILKSFTPEQHRIRNEWRNRQVESMTDEEKKDKIQELQEIFAKAFN' A
#
# COMPACT_ATOMS: atom_id res chain seq x y z
N MET A 1 6.09 30.01 0.40
CA MET A 1 5.27 29.37 -0.64
C MET A 1 4.11 30.29 -0.97
N THR A 2 3.95 30.64 -2.23
CA THR A 2 2.82 31.44 -2.70
C THR A 2 1.60 30.55 -2.96
N TRP A 3 0.40 31.14 -3.00
CA TRP A 3 -0.82 30.41 -3.36
C TRP A 3 -0.72 29.73 -4.73
N SER A 4 -0.07 30.39 -5.69
CA SER A 4 0.16 29.83 -7.03
C SER A 4 1.07 28.61 -7.02
N GLU A 5 2.14 28.64 -6.22
CA GLU A 5 3.04 27.49 -6.03
C GLU A 5 2.30 26.31 -5.40
N PHE A 6 1.48 26.57 -4.38
CA PHE A 6 0.65 25.53 -3.76
C PHE A 6 -0.31 24.89 -4.77
N CYS A 7 -1.06 25.69 -5.55
CA CYS A 7 -1.97 25.17 -6.57
C CYS A 7 -1.24 24.33 -7.64
N THR A 8 -0.02 24.71 -8.01
CA THR A 8 0.80 23.99 -8.99
C THR A 8 1.23 22.62 -8.45
N LEU A 9 1.67 22.56 -7.19
CA LEU A 9 2.02 21.30 -6.53
C LEU A 9 0.80 20.40 -6.34
N LEU A 10 -0.33 20.98 -5.93
CA LEU A 10 -1.58 20.27 -5.74
C LEU A 10 -2.06 19.63 -7.04
N ALA A 11 -1.94 20.32 -8.18
CA ALA A 11 -2.31 19.79 -9.49
C ALA A 11 -1.55 18.49 -9.83
N GLY A 12 -0.30 18.34 -9.36
CA GLY A 12 0.52 17.15 -9.62
C GLY A 12 0.05 15.88 -8.88
N ILE A 13 -0.62 16.02 -7.74
CA ILE A 13 -1.10 14.89 -6.91
C ILE A 13 -2.59 14.59 -7.10
N MET A 14 -3.23 15.24 -8.07
CA MET A 14 -4.65 15.02 -8.35
C MET A 14 -4.93 13.55 -8.72
N PRO A 15 -6.12 13.00 -8.41
CA PRO A 15 -6.43 11.58 -8.62
C PRO A 15 -6.30 11.09 -10.07
N LYS A 16 -6.43 12.01 -11.05
CA LYS A 16 -6.35 11.71 -12.48
C LYS A 16 -4.96 11.96 -13.09
N THR A 17 -3.93 12.13 -12.25
CA THR A 17 -2.54 12.18 -12.73
C THR A 17 -1.91 10.80 -12.62
N PRO A 18 -0.83 10.51 -13.38
CA PRO A 18 -0.11 9.25 -13.24
C PRO A 18 0.35 8.98 -11.80
N LEU A 19 0.73 10.02 -11.05
CA LEU A 19 1.09 9.89 -9.65
C LEU A 19 -0.14 9.59 -8.77
N GLY A 20 -1.26 10.28 -8.99
CA GLY A 20 -2.52 10.03 -8.29
C GLY A 20 -3.05 8.62 -8.50
N GLU A 21 -2.94 8.09 -9.72
CA GLU A 21 -3.30 6.70 -10.03
C GLU A 21 -2.42 5.71 -9.28
N VAL A 22 -1.10 5.89 -9.29
CA VAL A 22 -0.17 5.01 -8.54
C VAL A 22 -0.44 5.06 -7.03
N VAL A 23 -0.70 6.25 -6.47
CA VAL A 23 -1.06 6.41 -5.06
C VAL A 23 -2.36 5.67 -4.77
N SER A 24 -3.39 5.84 -5.61
CA SER A 24 -4.69 5.18 -5.46
C SER A 24 -4.56 3.65 -5.48
N ILE A 25 -3.77 3.10 -6.41
CA ILE A 25 -3.49 1.66 -6.48
C ILE A 25 -2.81 1.15 -5.19
N ARG A 26 -1.86 1.92 -4.64
CA ARG A 26 -1.09 1.53 -3.46
C ARG A 26 -1.89 1.62 -2.16
N SER A 27 -2.83 2.55 -2.07
CA SER A 27 -3.65 2.78 -0.87
C SER A 27 -4.95 1.98 -0.85
N GLU A 28 -5.28 1.25 -1.92
CA GLU A 28 -6.55 0.51 -2.02
C GLU A 28 -6.60 -0.70 -1.08
N GLU A 29 -7.70 -0.81 -0.33
CA GLU A 29 -7.99 -1.85 0.66
C GLU A 29 -9.40 -2.44 0.52
N ASP A 30 -10.27 -1.86 -0.32
CA ASP A 30 -11.59 -2.42 -0.61
C ASP A 30 -11.46 -3.71 -1.44
N LYS A 31 -11.97 -4.82 -0.88
CA LYS A 31 -11.84 -6.15 -1.48
C LYS A 31 -12.56 -6.28 -2.82
N ASP A 32 -13.66 -5.58 -3.02
CA ASP A 32 -14.42 -5.65 -4.26
C ASP A 32 -13.74 -4.85 -5.37
N ILE A 33 -13.12 -3.73 -5.02
CA ILE A 33 -12.27 -2.97 -5.94
C ILE A 33 -11.01 -3.79 -6.31
N LEU A 34 -10.35 -4.39 -5.32
CA LEU A 34 -9.13 -5.19 -5.54
C LEU A 34 -9.36 -6.40 -6.46
N LYS A 35 -10.56 -7.00 -6.47
CA LYS A 35 -10.89 -8.10 -7.40
C LYS A 35 -10.93 -7.67 -8.87
N SER A 36 -11.17 -6.38 -9.11
CA SER A 36 -11.25 -5.80 -10.46
C SER A 36 -9.90 -5.30 -10.99
N PHE A 37 -8.85 -5.36 -10.17
CA PHE A 37 -7.53 -4.88 -10.56
C PHE A 37 -6.96 -5.69 -11.72
N THR A 38 -6.28 -4.99 -12.62
CA THR A 38 -5.48 -5.62 -13.67
C THR A 38 -4.23 -6.28 -13.07
N PRO A 39 -3.60 -7.23 -13.79
CA PRO A 39 -2.33 -7.83 -13.34
C PRO A 39 -1.25 -6.79 -13.04
N GLU A 40 -1.20 -5.70 -13.80
CA GLU A 40 -0.24 -4.61 -13.60
C GLU A 40 -0.53 -3.80 -12.33
N GLN A 41 -1.80 -3.51 -12.04
CA GLN A 41 -2.18 -2.84 -10.80
C GLN A 41 -1.83 -3.69 -9.57
N HIS A 42 -2.06 -5.02 -9.65
CA HIS A 42 -1.60 -5.94 -8.63
C HIS A 42 -0.07 -5.94 -8.48
N ARG A 43 0.70 -5.91 -9.58
CA ARG A 43 2.16 -5.81 -9.54
C ARG A 43 2.62 -4.56 -8.80
N ILE A 44 2.10 -3.38 -9.18
CA ILE A 44 2.44 -2.10 -8.54
C ILE A 44 2.16 -2.14 -7.04
N ARG A 45 0.98 -2.64 -6.64
CA ARG A 45 0.60 -2.73 -5.22
C ARG A 45 1.48 -3.71 -4.45
N ASN A 46 1.73 -4.89 -5.01
CA ASN A 46 2.53 -5.93 -4.36
C ASN A 46 4.00 -5.51 -4.20
N GLU A 47 4.60 -4.91 -5.23
CA GLU A 47 5.96 -4.36 -5.14
C GLU A 47 6.06 -3.30 -4.05
N TRP A 48 5.07 -2.41 -3.94
CA TRP A 48 5.04 -1.41 -2.88
C TRP A 48 4.99 -2.04 -1.49
N ARG A 49 4.11 -3.02 -1.28
CA ARG A 49 3.97 -3.71 0.02
C ARG A 49 5.21 -4.54 0.38
N ASN A 50 5.84 -5.18 -0.60
CA ASN A 50 7.08 -5.92 -0.38
C ASN A 50 8.21 -5.01 0.11
N ARG A 51 8.34 -3.80 -0.45
CA ARG A 51 9.32 -2.81 0.02
C ARG A 51 9.08 -2.41 1.48
N GLN A 52 7.82 -2.30 1.90
CA GLN A 52 7.51 -2.01 3.31
C GLN A 52 8.04 -3.11 4.22
N VAL A 53 7.85 -4.39 3.83
CA VAL A 53 8.36 -5.54 4.58
C VAL A 53 9.89 -5.59 4.59
N GLU A 54 10.54 -5.29 3.46
CA GLU A 54 12.00 -5.23 3.35
C GLU A 54 12.60 -4.14 4.25
N SER A 55 11.90 -3.01 4.41
CA SER A 55 12.32 -1.92 5.29
C SER A 55 12.13 -2.19 6.79
N MET A 56 11.46 -3.29 7.17
CA MET A 56 11.29 -3.67 8.57
C MET A 56 12.59 -4.17 9.17
N THR A 57 12.83 -3.83 10.44
CA THR A 57 13.90 -4.39 11.26
C THR A 57 13.64 -5.87 11.57
N ASP A 58 14.69 -6.59 11.95
CA ASP A 58 14.57 -8.02 12.26
C ASP A 58 13.70 -8.28 13.50
N GLU A 59 13.66 -7.34 14.45
CA GLU A 59 12.81 -7.44 15.63
C GLU A 59 11.33 -7.29 15.27
N GLU A 60 10.99 -6.27 14.46
CA GLU A 60 9.63 -6.09 13.97
C GLU A 60 9.14 -7.29 13.14
N LYS A 61 10.04 -7.94 12.38
CA LYS A 61 9.72 -9.17 11.66
C LYS A 61 9.40 -10.32 12.61
N LYS A 62 10.17 -10.49 13.69
CA LYS A 62 9.90 -11.53 14.70
C LYS A 62 8.56 -11.30 15.39
N ASP A 63 8.27 -10.07 15.80
CA ASP A 63 7.00 -9.71 16.44
C ASP A 63 5.81 -10.06 15.54
N LYS A 64 5.91 -9.75 14.23
CA LYS A 64 4.86 -10.10 13.26
C LYS A 64 4.72 -11.59 13.02
N ILE A 65 5.81 -12.35 13.03
CA ILE A 65 5.76 -13.81 12.94
C ILE A 65 5.06 -14.40 14.17
N GLN A 66 5.38 -13.90 15.36
CA GLN A 66 4.74 -14.33 16.61
C GLN A 66 3.22 -14.04 16.59
N GLU A 67 2.82 -12.83 16.19
CA GLU A 67 1.41 -12.45 16.02
C GLU A 67 0.70 -13.41 15.06
N LEU A 68 1.33 -13.76 13.94
CA LEU A 68 0.78 -14.69 12.95
C LEU A 68 0.64 -16.12 13.51
N GLN A 69 1.62 -16.60 14.28
CA GLN A 69 1.56 -17.91 14.94
C GLN A 69 0.38 -18.00 15.91
N GLU A 70 0.13 -16.95 16.68
CA GLU A 70 -1.01 -16.90 17.62
C GLU A 70 -2.36 -16.90 16.89
N ILE A 71 -2.47 -16.17 15.77
CA ILE A 71 -3.66 -16.17 14.93
C ILE A 71 -3.93 -17.58 14.40
N PHE A 72 -2.92 -18.26 13.88
CA PHE A 72 -3.09 -19.63 13.38
C PHE A 72 -3.43 -20.62 14.49
N ALA A 73 -2.78 -20.53 15.65
CA ALA A 73 -3.10 -21.36 16.81
C ALA A 73 -4.57 -21.20 17.23
N LYS A 74 -5.11 -19.98 17.22
CA LYS A 74 -6.52 -19.70 17.53
C LYS A 74 -7.50 -20.14 16.44
N ALA A 75 -7.09 -20.12 15.18
CA ALA A 75 -7.97 -20.48 14.06
C ALA A 75 -8.18 -21.99 13.91
N PHE A 76 -7.23 -22.80 14.39
CA PHE A 76 -7.22 -24.26 14.24
C PHE A 76 -7.34 -25.05 15.55
N ASN A 77 -7.63 -24.37 16.67
CA ASN A 77 -7.91 -24.97 17.98
C ASN A 77 -9.39 -24.79 18.34
#